data_AF-A0A7S3PZ21-F1
#
_entry.id   AF-A0A7S3PZ21-F1
#
_cell.length_a   1.000
_cell.length_b   1.000
_cell.length_c   1.000
_cell.angle_alpha   90.00
_cell.angle_beta   90.00
_cell.angle_gamma   90.00
#
_symmetry.space_group_name_H-M   'P 1'
#
loop_
_entity.id
_entity.type
_entity.pdbx_description
1 polymer ?
#
loop_
_entity_poly.entity_id
_entity_poly.type
_entity_poly.pdbx_seq_one_letter_code
_entity_poly.pdbx_strand_id
1 'polypeptide(L)'
;MFAQLITCAHDAGINIGIVTFSPQVQQIGHVMEIMFPEFAHEIVIRGRDRSFHYEGNGMKEGKQPFMASAVEEIMTKNTNLVITKNTTLLVDDDADNIELALRDGVRAIVLDPDRSQLLVRDIISMP
;
A
#
# COMPACT_ATOMS: atom_id res chain seq x y z
N MET A 1 -7.20 6.92 13.36
CA MET A 1 -7.65 6.95 11.96
C MET A 1 -6.77 6.09 11.04
N PHE A 2 -5.44 6.26 10.96
CA PHE A 2 -4.59 5.28 10.20
C PHE A 2 -4.75 3.85 10.74
N ALA A 3 -4.65 3.66 12.05
CA ALA A 3 -4.83 2.32 12.64
C ALA A 3 -6.23 1.73 12.40
N GLN A 4 -7.27 2.56 12.45
CA GLN A 4 -8.63 2.12 12.17
C GLN A 4 -8.80 1.72 10.70
N LEU A 5 -8.21 2.46 9.76
CA LEU A 5 -8.23 2.10 8.34
C LEU A 5 -7.59 0.72 8.12
N ILE A 6 -6.41 0.49 8.72
CA ILE A 6 -5.68 -0.77 8.58
C ILE A 6 -6.49 -1.93 9.17
N THR A 7 -7.06 -1.77 10.37
CA THR A 7 -7.94 -2.78 10.97
C THR A 7 -9.18 -3.04 10.11
N CYS A 8 -9.91 -2.00 9.67
CA CYS A 8 -11.11 -2.18 8.85
C CYS A 8 -10.80 -2.81 7.49
N ALA A 9 -9.64 -2.49 6.88
CA ALA A 9 -9.20 -3.13 5.65
C ALA A 9 -8.91 -4.62 5.86
N HIS A 10 -8.22 -4.96 6.95
CA HIS A 10 -7.94 -6.35 7.32
C HIS A 10 -9.24 -7.15 7.58
N ASP A 11 -10.14 -6.60 8.40
CA ASP A 11 -11.45 -7.21 8.70
C ASP A 11 -12.31 -7.43 7.42
N ALA A 12 -12.14 -6.56 6.42
CA ALA A 12 -12.82 -6.67 5.13
C ALA A 12 -12.13 -7.63 4.14
N GLY A 13 -11.04 -8.28 4.53
CA GLY A 13 -10.26 -9.19 3.67
C GLY A 13 -9.45 -8.47 2.59
N ILE A 14 -9.16 -7.18 2.77
CA ILE A 14 -8.32 -6.40 1.85
C ILE A 14 -6.85 -6.62 2.24
N ASN A 15 -6.04 -7.06 1.28
CA ASN A 15 -4.60 -7.19 1.49
C ASN A 15 -3.94 -5.82 1.62
N ILE A 16 -3.04 -5.68 2.59
CA ILE A 16 -2.44 -4.40 2.97
C ILE A 16 -0.95 -4.41 2.63
N GLY A 17 -0.52 -3.38 1.89
CA GLY A 17 0.89 -3.11 1.62
C GLY A 17 1.28 -1.72 2.07
N ILE A 18 2.45 -1.57 2.70
CA ILE A 18 3.05 -0.28 3.05
C ILE A 18 4.22 -0.03 2.10
N VAL A 19 4.09 1.01 1.28
CA VAL A 19 5.11 1.43 0.32
C VAL A 19 5.65 2.81 0.66
N THR A 20 6.97 2.91 0.81
CA THR A 20 7.63 4.14 1.27
C THR A 20 8.93 4.40 0.52
N PHE A 21 9.35 5.65 0.45
CA PHE A 21 10.72 5.99 0.03
C PHE A 21 11.74 5.91 1.17
N SER A 22 11.29 5.67 2.41
CA SER A 22 12.18 5.49 3.55
C SER A 22 12.98 4.19 3.44
N PRO A 23 14.26 4.18 3.83
CA PRO A 23 15.04 2.94 3.99
C PRO A 23 14.72 2.20 5.31
N GLN A 24 13.91 2.78 6.19
CA GLN A 24 13.66 2.29 7.56
C GLN A 24 12.60 1.18 7.63
N VAL A 25 12.61 0.23 6.69
CA VAL A 25 11.60 -0.84 6.56
C VAL A 25 11.47 -1.66 7.85
N GLN A 26 12.59 -2.02 8.49
CA GLN A 26 12.58 -2.78 9.74
C GLN A 26 11.91 -2.03 10.89
N GLN A 27 12.11 -0.71 11.00
CA GLN A 27 11.50 0.09 12.06
C GLN A 27 9.99 0.23 11.83
N ILE A 28 9.55 0.40 10.59
CA ILE A 28 8.13 0.40 10.23
C ILE A 28 7.52 -0.96 10.59
N GLY A 29 8.21 -2.07 10.29
CA GLY A 29 7.80 -3.42 10.68
C GLY A 29 7.57 -3.56 12.18
N HIS A 30 8.52 -3.13 13.01
CA HIS A 30 8.37 -3.17 14.48
C HIS A 30 7.17 -2.36 14.97
N VAL A 31 6.90 -1.19 14.36
CA VAL A 31 5.70 -0.40 14.71
C VAL A 31 4.43 -1.17 14.34
N MET A 32 4.39 -1.84 13.19
CA MET A 32 3.23 -2.65 12.79
C MET A 32 3.02 -3.84 13.74
N GLU A 33 4.08 -4.52 14.17
CA GLU A 33 4.01 -5.63 15.13
C GLU A 33 3.46 -5.19 16.49
N ILE A 34 3.84 -3.99 16.96
CA ILE A 34 3.31 -3.42 18.22
C ILE A 34 1.83 -3.04 18.06
N MET A 35 1.46 -2.45 16.93
CA MET A 35 0.11 -1.90 16.71
C MET A 35 -0.92 -2.97 16.32
N PHE A 36 -0.50 -4.00 15.57
CA PHE A 36 -1.37 -5.03 14.98
C PHE A 36 -0.78 -6.44 15.19
N PRO A 37 -0.52 -6.87 16.44
CA PRO A 37 0.22 -8.10 16.72
C PRO A 37 -0.40 -9.36 16.10
N GLU A 38 -1.71 -9.36 15.87
CA GLU A 38 -2.43 -10.52 15.32
C GLU A 38 -2.19 -10.73 13.83
N PHE A 39 -1.96 -9.67 13.05
CA PHE A 39 -1.90 -9.74 11.58
C PHE A 39 -0.77 -8.94 10.94
N ALA A 40 0.12 -8.32 11.72
CA ALA A 40 1.25 -7.54 11.19
C ALA A 40 2.13 -8.33 10.20
N HIS A 41 2.25 -9.65 10.39
CA HIS A 41 2.99 -10.56 9.52
C HIS A 41 2.38 -10.72 8.10
N GLU A 42 1.11 -10.35 7.93
CA GLU A 42 0.39 -10.33 6.65
C GLU A 42 0.65 -9.02 5.88
N ILE A 43 1.03 -7.94 6.58
CA ILE A 43 1.28 -6.63 5.98
C ILE A 43 2.65 -6.65 5.29
N VAL A 44 2.66 -6.52 3.97
CA VAL A 44 3.91 -6.45 3.20
C VAL A 44 4.45 -5.01 3.21
N ILE A 45 5.72 -4.85 3.57
CA ILE A 45 6.37 -3.54 3.62
C ILE A 45 7.47 -3.48 2.56
N ARG A 46 7.50 -2.39 1.79
CA ARG A 46 8.52 -2.11 0.78
C ARG A 46 9.03 -0.68 0.91
N GLY A 47 10.35 -0.57 0.99
CA GLY A 47 11.04 0.71 1.11
C GLY A 47 12.41 0.71 0.43
N ARG A 48 13.17 1.79 0.59
CA ARG A 48 14.52 1.93 -0.01
C ARG A 48 15.61 1.22 0.82
N ASP A 49 15.31 0.06 1.38
CA ASP A 49 16.25 -0.74 2.18
C ASP A 49 17.09 -1.71 1.32
N ARG A 50 16.84 -1.75 0.01
CA ARG A 50 17.50 -2.65 -0.97
C ARG A 50 17.20 -4.14 -0.74
N SER A 51 16.15 -4.47 0.01
CA SER A 51 15.73 -5.85 0.25
C SER A 51 15.07 -6.51 -0.96
N PHE A 52 14.64 -5.71 -1.94
CA PHE A 52 13.97 -6.19 -3.15
C PHE A 52 14.50 -5.51 -4.41
N HIS A 53 14.24 -6.14 -5.56
CA HIS A 53 14.47 -5.58 -6.87
C HIS A 53 13.25 -5.85 -7.75
N TYR A 54 12.78 -4.84 -8.48
CA TYR A 54 11.66 -5.00 -9.40
C TYR A 54 12.17 -5.25 -10.82
N GLU A 55 11.92 -6.45 -11.33
CA GLU A 55 12.34 -6.88 -12.67
C GLU A 55 11.22 -6.79 -13.72
N GLY A 56 10.01 -6.41 -13.31
CA GLY A 56 8.88 -6.34 -14.22
C GLY A 56 8.99 -5.23 -15.27
N ASN A 57 8.11 -5.34 -16.28
CA ASN A 57 8.01 -4.39 -17.39
C ASN A 57 7.06 -3.21 -17.14
N GLY A 58 6.51 -3.10 -15.92
CA GLY A 58 5.63 -2.00 -15.53
C GLY A 58 6.36 -0.67 -15.34
N MET A 59 5.62 0.34 -14.85
CA MET A 59 6.21 1.65 -14.54
C MET A 59 7.29 1.52 -13.48
N LYS A 60 8.44 2.16 -13.73
CA LYS A 60 9.62 2.13 -12.86
C LYS A 60 9.82 3.40 -12.03
N GLU A 61 8.87 4.32 -12.10
CA GLU A 61 8.90 5.62 -11.45
C GLU A 61 8.12 5.60 -10.13
N GLY A 62 8.48 6.52 -9.24
CA GLY A 62 7.81 6.73 -7.96
C GLY A 62 7.65 5.44 -7.13
N LYS A 63 6.45 5.24 -6.58
CA LYS A 63 6.15 4.09 -5.71
C LYS A 63 5.79 2.80 -6.46
N GLN A 64 5.69 2.83 -7.79
CA GLN A 64 5.14 1.69 -8.55
C GLN A 64 5.99 0.40 -8.46
N PRO A 65 7.34 0.46 -8.48
CA PRO A 65 8.16 -0.74 -8.24
C PRO A 65 7.94 -1.37 -6.87
N PHE A 66 7.75 -0.54 -5.85
CA PHE A 66 7.51 -0.98 -4.47
C PHE A 66 6.15 -1.64 -4.37
N MET A 67 5.12 -1.05 -4.98
CA MET A 67 3.77 -1.61 -5.04
C MET A 67 3.74 -2.94 -5.77
N ALA A 68 4.37 -3.02 -6.95
CA ALA A 68 4.45 -4.25 -7.72
C ALA A 68 5.14 -5.38 -6.93
N SER A 69 6.29 -5.09 -6.30
CA SER A 69 6.99 -6.07 -5.47
C SER A 69 6.20 -6.50 -4.22
N ALA A 70 5.42 -5.59 -3.63
CA ALA A 70 4.54 -5.94 -2.51
C ALA A 70 3.42 -6.89 -2.97
N VAL A 71 2.81 -6.60 -4.12
CA VAL A 71 1.79 -7.45 -4.73
C VAL A 71 2.32 -8.85 -5.07
N GLU A 72 3.53 -8.94 -5.64
CA GLU A 72 4.18 -10.22 -5.95
C GLU A 72 4.37 -11.09 -4.70
N GLU A 73 4.79 -10.50 -3.58
CA GLU A 73 4.91 -11.23 -2.31
C GLU A 73 3.53 -11.69 -1.78
N ILE A 74 2.51 -10.83 -1.81
CA ILE A 74 1.15 -11.17 -1.39
C ILE A 74 0.61 -12.35 -2.22
N MET A 75 0.77 -12.30 -3.54
CA MET A 75 0.32 -13.38 -4.44
C MET A 75 1.14 -14.66 -4.28
N THR A 76 2.40 -14.57 -3.86
CA THR A 76 3.21 -15.75 -3.53
C THR A 76 2.72 -16.45 -2.26
N LYS A 77 2.23 -15.70 -1.27
CA LYS A 77 1.64 -16.26 -0.04
C LYS A 77 0.26 -16.87 -0.28
N ASN A 78 -0.47 -16.41 -1.29
CA ASN A 78 -1.78 -16.96 -1.67
C ASN A 78 -1.95 -16.99 -3.19
N THR A 79 -1.66 -18.16 -3.78
CA THR A 79 -1.63 -18.38 -5.24
C THR A 79 -3.00 -18.26 -5.92
N ASN A 80 -4.09 -18.23 -5.16
CA ASN A 80 -5.44 -18.05 -5.71
C ASN A 80 -5.83 -16.57 -5.83
N LEU A 81 -5.05 -15.65 -5.25
CA LEU A 81 -5.29 -14.22 -5.41
C LEU A 81 -4.78 -13.76 -6.77
N VAL A 82 -5.55 -12.88 -7.40
CA VAL A 82 -5.12 -12.15 -8.60
C VAL A 82 -5.25 -10.67 -8.30
N ILE A 83 -4.11 -10.02 -8.08
CA ILE A 83 -4.05 -8.57 -7.82
C ILE A 83 -3.52 -7.89 -9.08
N THR A 84 -4.28 -6.92 -9.57
CA THR A 84 -3.97 -6.10 -10.74
C THR A 84 -4.02 -4.62 -10.35
N LYS A 85 -3.59 -3.74 -11.24
CA LYS A 85 -3.71 -2.28 -11.03
C LYS A 85 -5.14 -1.83 -10.71
N ASN A 86 -6.13 -2.46 -11.37
CA ASN A 86 -7.55 -2.15 -11.17
C ASN A 86 -8.09 -2.61 -9.81
N THR A 87 -7.46 -3.60 -9.18
CA THR A 87 -7.84 -4.10 -7.84
C THR A 87 -7.01 -3.46 -6.73
N THR A 88 -6.08 -2.57 -7.07
CA THR A 88 -5.20 -1.88 -6.12
C THR A 88 -5.68 -0.45 -5.91
N LEU A 89 -5.59 0.04 -4.68
CA LEU A 89 -5.82 1.43 -4.30
C LEU A 89 -4.57 1.96 -3.58
N LEU A 90 -3.96 3.03 -4.12
CA LEU A 90 -2.92 3.79 -3.41
C LEU A 90 -3.56 4.86 -2.53
N VAL A 91 -3.14 4.93 -1.27
CA VAL A 91 -3.45 6.05 -0.37
C VAL A 91 -2.13 6.74 -0.05
N ASP A 92 -2.01 8.02 -0.39
CA ASP A 92 -0.78 8.80 -0.24
C ASP A 92 -1.11 10.25 0.09
N ASP A 93 -0.28 10.90 0.91
CA ASP A 93 -0.42 12.32 1.23
C ASP A 93 0.25 13.24 0.20
N ASP A 94 1.08 12.69 -0.68
CA ASP A 94 1.78 13.41 -1.74
C ASP A 94 1.02 13.34 -3.07
N ALA A 95 0.59 14.50 -3.58
CA ALA A 95 -0.16 14.61 -4.83
C ALA A 95 0.62 14.11 -6.06
N ASP A 96 1.95 14.21 -6.07
CA ASP A 96 2.78 13.74 -7.19
C ASP A 96 2.75 12.20 -7.27
N ASN A 97 2.74 11.52 -6.11
CA ASN A 97 2.58 10.07 -6.04
C ASN A 97 1.19 9.63 -6.54
N ILE A 98 0.15 10.39 -6.20
CA ILE A 98 -1.22 10.14 -6.65
C ILE A 98 -1.33 10.31 -8.16
N GLU A 99 -0.83 11.42 -8.72
CA GLU A 99 -0.87 11.65 -10.16
C GLU A 99 -0.14 10.53 -10.91
N LEU A 100 1.03 10.13 -10.43
CA LEU A 100 1.80 9.07 -11.06
C LEU A 100 1.08 7.71 -10.99
N ALA A 101 0.45 7.37 -9.87
CA ALA A 101 -0.33 6.14 -9.73
C ALA A 101 -1.54 6.11 -10.68
N LEU A 102 -2.27 7.24 -10.80
CA LEU A 102 -3.38 7.36 -11.73
C LEU A 102 -2.91 7.22 -13.18
N ARG A 103 -1.77 7.84 -13.55
CA ARG A 103 -1.15 7.68 -14.88
C ARG A 103 -0.72 6.24 -15.15
N ASP A 104 -0.28 5.52 -14.12
CA ASP A 104 0.05 4.09 -14.23
C ASP A 104 -1.21 3.19 -14.35
N GLY A 105 -2.41 3.73 -14.13
CA GLY A 105 -3.67 2.98 -14.17
C GLY A 105 -4.04 2.34 -12.83
N VAL A 106 -3.39 2.75 -11.74
CA VAL A 106 -3.74 2.36 -10.37
C VAL A 106 -4.74 3.36 -9.80
N ARG A 107 -5.78 2.89 -9.12
CA ARG A 107 -6.68 3.80 -8.39
C ARG A 107 -5.90 4.45 -7.26
N ALA A 108 -6.07 5.74 -7.03
CA ALA A 108 -5.33 6.44 -6.00
C ALA A 108 -6.19 7.53 -5.36
N ILE A 109 -5.94 7.79 -4.07
CA ILE A 109 -6.64 8.80 -3.29
C ILE A 109 -5.67 9.58 -2.41
N VAL A 110 -5.81 10.91 -2.42
CA VAL A 110 -5.02 11.80 -1.57
C VAL A 110 -5.51 11.64 -0.13
N LEU A 111 -4.59 11.38 0.79
CA LEU A 111 -4.82 11.52 2.22
C LEU A 111 -4.45 12.94 2.64
N ASP A 112 -5.44 13.77 2.99
CA ASP A 112 -5.22 15.02 3.69
C ASP A 112 -5.04 14.71 5.20
N PRO A 113 -3.84 14.85 5.79
CA PRO A 113 -3.61 14.51 7.20
C PRO A 113 -4.46 15.37 8.15
N ASP A 114 -4.72 16.63 7.79
CA ASP A 114 -5.52 17.59 8.57
C ASP A 114 -7.02 17.30 8.49
N ARG A 115 -7.45 16.53 7.48
CA ARG A 115 -8.86 16.13 7.26
C ARG A 115 -9.03 14.64 7.11
N SER A 116 -8.16 13.90 7.77
CA SER A 116 -8.01 12.47 7.57
C SER A 116 -9.23 11.63 7.93
N GLN A 117 -10.15 12.16 8.73
CA GLN A 117 -11.50 11.61 8.97
C GLN A 117 -12.36 11.50 7.70
N LEU A 118 -12.04 12.23 6.63
CA LEU A 118 -12.76 12.20 5.37
C LEU A 118 -12.34 11.04 4.47
N LEU A 119 -11.18 10.42 4.71
CA LEU A 119 -10.61 9.40 3.83
C LEU A 119 -11.59 8.26 3.52
N VAL A 120 -12.29 7.72 4.52
CA VAL A 120 -13.26 6.62 4.32
C VAL A 120 -14.39 7.05 3.38
N ARG A 121 -14.91 8.27 3.57
CA ARG A 121 -15.93 8.83 2.69
C ARG A 121 -15.40 8.98 1.27
N ASP A 122 -14.18 9.48 1.15
CA ASP A 122 -13.57 9.75 -0.15
C ASP A 122 -13.31 8.43 -0.90
N ILE A 123 -12.89 7.35 -0.21
CA ILE A 123 -12.78 5.99 -0.76
C ILE A 123 -14.14 5.48 -1.27
N ILE A 124 -15.21 5.62 -0.49
CA ILE A 124 -16.56 5.16 -0.88
C ILE A 124 -17.09 5.92 -2.11
N SER A 125 -16.68 7.18 -2.27
CA SER A 125 -17.09 8.01 -3.40
C SER A 125 -16.26 7.82 -4.68
N MET A 126 -15.24 6.96 -4.66
CA MET A 126 -14.44 6.68 -5.85
C MET A 126 -15.28 5.97 -6.92
N PRO A 127 -15.20 6.41 -8.19
CA PRO A 127 -15.92 5.79 -9.31
C PRO A 127 -15.40 4.39 -9.67
#